data_AF-A0A7C4EVA2-F1
#
_entry.id   AF-A0A7C4EVA2-F1
#
_cell.length_a   1.000
_cell.length_b   1.000
_cell.length_c   1.000
_cell.angle_alpha   90.00
_cell.angle_beta   90.00
_cell.angle_gamma   90.00
#
_symmetry.space_group_name_H-M   'P 1'
#
loop_
_entity.id
_entity.type
_entity.pdbx_description
1 polymer ?
#
loop_
_entity_poly.entity_id
_entity_poly.type
_entity_poly.pdbx_seq_one_letter_code
_entity_poly.pdbx_strand_id
1 'polypeptide(L)' 'KVGSVAHPMEEKHYIEFIELLTTARVYRAHLDPGKKPEASFDVQGEVIGAREYCNLHGLWKSAS' A
#
# COMPACT_ATOMS: atom_id res chain seq x y z
N LYS A 1 2.98 -0.50 -5.77
CA LYS A 1 4.39 -0.22 -5.38
C LYS A 1 4.41 1.05 -4.56
N VAL A 2 5.27 1.14 -3.54
CA VAL A 2 5.43 2.33 -2.69
C VAL A 2 6.92 2.66 -2.63
N GLY A 3 7.40 3.81 -3.09
CA GLY A 3 6.81 4.84 -3.95
C GLY A 3 7.47 4.84 -5.34
N SER A 4 7.73 6.02 -5.92
CA SER A 4 8.52 6.16 -7.15
C SER A 4 9.97 5.68 -6.95
N VAL A 5 10.50 5.92 -5.76
CA VAL A 5 11.66 5.23 -5.17
C VAL A 5 11.12 4.22 -4.17
N ALA A 6 11.69 3.01 -4.16
CA ALA A 6 11.26 1.96 -3.25
C ALA A 6 11.41 2.43 -1.79
N HIS A 7 10.32 2.36 -1.03
CA HIS A 7 10.32 2.71 0.38
C HIS A 7 11.11 1.64 1.18
N PRO A 8 11.83 2.04 2.26
CA PRO A 8 12.47 1.07 3.16
C PRO A 8 11.47 0.05 3.72
N MET A 9 11.93 -1.18 3.91
CA MET A 9 11.16 -2.26 4.51
C MET A 9 12.00 -2.93 5.59
N GLU A 10 12.45 -2.15 6.57
CA GLU A 10 13.26 -2.60 7.70
C GLU A 10 12.37 -2.76 8.95
N GLU A 11 12.80 -3.54 9.94
CA GLU A 11 11.98 -3.84 11.13
C GLU A 11 11.44 -2.59 11.84
N LYS A 12 12.20 -1.50 11.82
CA LYS A 12 11.81 -0.23 12.46
C LYS A 12 11.20 0.78 11.51
N HIS A 13 11.24 0.54 10.20
CA HIS A 13 10.76 1.47 9.19
C HIS A 13 10.29 0.70 7.95
N TYR A 14 8.98 0.49 7.86
CA TYR A 14 8.36 -0.29 6.79
C TYR A 14 6.92 0.15 6.51
N ILE A 15 6.42 -0.27 5.37
CA ILE A 15 5.01 -0.16 5.02
C ILE A 15 4.25 -1.32 5.68
N GLU A 16 3.35 -1.02 6.61
CA GLU A 16 2.56 -2.04 7.30
C GLU A 16 1.46 -2.61 6.42
N PHE A 17 0.84 -1.75 5.60
CA PHE A 17 -0.16 -2.18 4.63
C PHE A 17 -0.25 -1.28 3.41
N ILE A 18 -0.75 -1.87 2.33
CA ILE A 18 -1.21 -1.18 1.13
C ILE A 18 -2.69 -1.47 0.97
N GLU A 19 -3.46 -0.43 0.64
CA GLU A 19 -4.86 -0.53 0.26
C GLU A 19 -5.07 -0.10 -1.18
N LEU A 20 -5.97 -0.81 -1.86
CA LEU A 20 -6.52 -0.42 -3.14
C LEU A 20 -8.02 -0.18 -2.99
N LEU A 21 -8.45 1.04 -3.29
CA LEU A 21 -9.83 1.47 -3.18
C LEU A 21 -10.48 1.33 -4.55
N THR A 22 -11.64 0.70 -4.57
CA THR A 22 -12.47 0.58 -5.78
C THR A 22 -13.87 1.08 -5.49
N THR A 23 -14.66 1.28 -6.55
CA THR A 23 -16.09 1.61 -6.42
C THR A 23 -16.91 0.51 -5.72
N ALA A 24 -16.42 -0.73 -5.72
CA ALA A 24 -17.11 -1.87 -5.11
C ALA A 24 -16.67 -2.14 -3.66
N ARG A 25 -15.35 -2.09 -3.39
CA ARG A 25 -14.78 -2.39 -2.06
C ARG A 25 -13.36 -1.85 -1.87
N VAL A 26 -12.85 -2.00 -0.66
CA VAL A 26 -11.44 -1.77 -0.31
C VAL A 26 -10.73 -3.11 -0.16
N TYR A 27 -9.58 -3.25 -0.82
CA TYR A 27 -8.67 -4.39 -0.66
C TYR A 27 -7.48 -3.95 0.16
N ARG A 28 -7.01 -4.78 1.09
CA ARG A 28 -5.84 -4.50 1.92
C ARG A 28 -4.88 -5.67 1.90
N ALA A 29 -3.60 -5.39 1.70
CA ALA A 29 -2.51 -6.33 1.90
C ALA A 29 -1.63 -5.82 3.03
N HIS A 30 -1.47 -6.63 4.07
CA HIS A 30 -0.43 -6.41 5.09
C HIS A 30 0.91 -6.86 4.54
N LEU A 31 1.96 -6.13 4.88
CA LEU A 31 3.33 -6.46 4.51
C LEU A 31 4.19 -6.59 5.77
N ASP A 32 5.25 -7.38 5.64
CA ASP A 32 6.23 -7.59 6.70
C ASP A 32 7.56 -6.91 6.34
N PRO A 33 8.37 -6.53 7.33
CA PRO A 33 9.76 -6.14 7.11
C PRO A 33 10.54 -7.15 6.25
N GLY A 34 11.45 -6.65 5.42
CA GLY A 34 12.28 -7.41 4.49
C GLY A 34 11.57 -7.81 3.18
N LYS A 35 10.27 -7.58 3.05
CA LYS A 35 9.52 -7.82 1.80
C LYS A 35 9.58 -6.61 0.88
N LYS A 36 9.19 -6.80 -0.39
CA LYS A 36 9.06 -5.68 -1.33
C LYS A 36 7.88 -4.80 -0.90
N PRO A 37 7.99 -3.45 -0.99
CA PRO A 37 6.89 -2.53 -0.70
C PRO A 37 5.89 -2.47 -1.87
N GLU A 38 5.31 -3.62 -2.21
CA GLU A 38 4.33 -3.75 -3.29
C GLU A 38 3.30 -4.83 -3.02
N ALA A 39 2.10 -4.63 -3.56
CA ALA A 39 1.01 -5.59 -3.51
C ALA A 39 0.29 -5.59 -4.86
N SER A 40 -0.28 -6.73 -5.21
CA SER A 40 -1.12 -6.92 -6.39
C SER A 40 -2.49 -7.42 -5.93
N PHE A 41 -3.53 -6.85 -6.51
CA PHE A 41 -4.91 -7.16 -6.16
C PHE A 41 -5.66 -7.56 -7.43
N ASP A 42 -6.37 -8.67 -7.37
CA ASP A 42 -7.41 -8.96 -8.34
C ASP A 42 -8.69 -8.27 -7.89
N VAL A 43 -9.13 -7.29 -8.66
CA VAL A 43 -10.16 -6.34 -8.24
C VAL A 43 -11.42 -6.41 -9.09
N GLN A 44 -12.55 -6.29 -8.41
CA GLN A 44 -13.83 -5.93 -8.96
C GLN A 44 -14.10 -4.44 -8.73
N GLY A 45 -14.68 -3.78 -9.73
CA GLY A 45 -14.97 -2.34 -9.71
C GLY A 45 -13.84 -1.49 -10.29
N GLU A 46 -14.14 -0.22 -10.52
CA GLU A 46 -13.15 0.75 -11.00
C GLU A 46 -12.23 1.16 -9.84
N VAL A 47 -10.93 1.24 -10.10
CA VAL A 47 -9.94 1.71 -9.12
C VAL A 47 -10.04 3.22 -9.00
N ILE A 48 -10.27 3.70 -7.78
CA ILE A 48 -10.44 5.13 -7.49
C ILE A 48 -9.26 5.72 -6.71
N GLY A 49 -8.35 4.86 -6.24
CA GLY A 49 -7.12 5.29 -5.60
C GLY A 49 -6.43 4.19 -4.82
N ALA A 50 -5.24 4.51 -4.32
CA ALA A 50 -4.45 3.65 -3.46
C ALA A 50 -4.03 4.41 -2.20
N ARG A 51 -3.85 3.68 -1.10
CA ARG A 51 -3.27 4.20 0.14
C ARG A 51 -2.21 3.25 0.65
N GLU A 52 -1.27 3.80 1.39
CA GLU A 52 -0.25 3.03 2.10
C GLU A 52 -0.09 3.61 3.49
N TYR A 53 0.34 2.77 4.42
CA TYR A 53 0.67 3.20 5.77
C TYR A 53 2.10 2.78 6.12
N CYS A 54 2.95 3.78 6.33
CA CYS A 54 4.26 3.62 6.91
C CYS A 54 4.17 3.74 8.43
N ASN A 55 4.81 2.82 9.16
CA ASN A 55 4.80 2.81 10.62
C ASN A 55 5.40 4.10 11.25
N LEU A 56 6.27 4.81 10.52
CA LEU A 56 6.88 6.08 10.96
C LEU A 56 6.23 7.31 10.34
N HIS A 57 5.81 7.24 9.08
CA HIS A 57 5.36 8.40 8.31
C HIS A 57 3.83 8.46 8.14
N GLY A 58 3.10 7.51 8.72
CA GLY A 58 1.65 7.48 8.72
C GLY A 58 1.04 7.13 7.36
N LEU A 59 -0.19 7.60 7.14
CA LEU A 59 -1.00 7.25 5.98
C LEU A 59 -0.76 8.20 4.80
N TRP A 60 -0.47 7.64 3.63
CA TRP A 60 -0.34 8.38 2.38
C TRP A 60 -1.39 7.88 1.38
N LYS A 61 -1.80 8.75 0.45
CA LYS A 61 -2.81 8.43 -0.57
C LYS A 61 -2.43 8.97 -1.94
N SER A 62 -2.82 8.25 -2.98
CA SER A 62 -2.77 8.69 -4.37
C SER A 62 -4.11 8.37 -5.01
N ALA A 63 -4.67 9.36 -5.71
CA ALA A 63 -5.85 9.17 -6.55
C ALA A 63 -5.40 8.72 -7.94
N SER A 64 -6.26 7.92 -8.59
CA SER A 64 -6.11 7.52 -10.00
C SER A 64 -6.46 8.67 -10.94
#